data_AF-A0A958LBP5-F1
#
_entry.id   AF-A0A958LBP5-F1
#
_cell.length_a   1.000
_cell.length_b   1.000
_cell.length_c   1.000
_cell.angle_alpha   90.00
_cell.angle_beta   90.00
_cell.angle_gamma   90.00
#
_symmetry.space_group_name_H-M   'P 1'
#
loop_
_entity.id
_entity.type
_entity.pdbx_description
1 polymer ?
#
loop_
_entity_poly.entity_id
_entity_poly.type
_entity_poly.pdbx_seq_one_letter_code
_entity_poly.pdbx_strand_id
1 'polypeptide(L)'
;DKLVRTLEPVDPTIAQSADKSRGKALQLVDRLQERYEQSVGRHDATLADRIEKIRRELYPLEAPQERVFGLVSYLLRIGPSFLDRVMSVVDPFLDEAATMNREIRL
;
A
#
# COMPACT_ATOMS: atom_id res chain seq x y z
N ASP A 1 15.83 -16.41 32.77
CA ASP A 1 15.76 -17.60 33.64
C ASP A 1 17.07 -18.32 33.86
N LYS A 2 17.59 -19.11 32.91
CA LYS A 2 18.84 -19.88 33.14
C LYS A 2 20.01 -18.97 33.54
N LEU A 3 20.19 -17.84 32.85
CA LEU A 3 21.26 -16.86 33.14
C LEU A 3 21.11 -16.20 34.52
N VAL A 4 19.90 -15.71 34.85
CA VAL A 4 19.60 -15.05 36.13
C VAL A 4 19.86 -16.02 37.30
N ARG A 5 19.33 -17.25 37.21
CA ARG A 5 19.52 -18.31 38.22
C ARG A 5 20.98 -18.73 38.40
N THR A 6 21.82 -18.56 37.37
CA THR A 6 23.25 -18.91 37.43
C THR A 6 24.06 -17.78 38.09
N LEU A 7 23.59 -16.54 37.98
CA LEU A 7 24.28 -15.34 38.48
C LEU A 7 23.85 -14.97 39.92
N GLU A 8 22.66 -15.38 40.32
CA GLU A 8 22.08 -15.12 41.65
C GLU A 8 22.95 -15.58 42.84
N PRO A 9 23.62 -16.75 42.79
CA PRO A 9 24.53 -17.18 43.85
C PRO A 9 25.89 -16.47 43.83
N VAL A 10 26.23 -15.79 42.73
CA VAL A 10 27.53 -15.10 42.53
C VAL A 10 27.42 -13.65 42.98
N ASP A 11 26.43 -12.93 42.46
CA ASP A 11 26.10 -11.56 42.86
C ASP A 11 24.64 -11.25 42.46
N PRO A 12 23.75 -11.02 43.44
CA PRO A 12 22.34 -10.71 43.17
C PRO A 12 22.15 -9.40 42.37
N THR A 13 23.08 -8.46 42.47
CA THR A 13 23.07 -7.18 41.74
C THR A 13 23.32 -7.39 40.24
N ILE A 14 24.21 -8.33 39.90
CA ILE A 14 24.49 -8.73 38.52
C ILE A 14 23.31 -9.51 37.95
N ALA A 15 22.71 -10.42 38.73
CA ALA A 15 21.50 -11.14 38.34
C ALA A 15 20.33 -10.17 38.03
N GLN A 16 20.14 -9.15 38.87
CA GLN A 16 19.13 -8.11 38.64
C GLN A 16 19.43 -7.27 37.38
N SER A 17 20.70 -6.96 37.11
CA SER A 17 21.11 -6.24 35.91
C SER A 17 20.91 -7.06 34.63
N ALA A 18 21.14 -8.37 34.69
CA ALA A 18 20.87 -9.30 33.60
C ALA A 18 19.36 -9.41 33.32
N ASP A 19 18.53 -9.47 34.36
CA ASP A 19 17.07 -9.52 34.20
C ASP A 19 16.50 -8.22 33.62
N LYS A 20 16.96 -7.06 34.10
CA LYS A 20 16.63 -5.74 33.50
C LYS A 20 17.03 -5.66 32.03
N SER A 21 18.21 -6.17 31.68
CA SER A 21 18.69 -6.18 30.30
C SER A 21 17.84 -7.08 29.41
N ARG A 22 17.43 -8.25 29.93
CA ARG A 22 16.47 -9.14 29.26
C ARG A 22 15.13 -8.46 29.04
N GLY A 23 14.58 -7.79 30.06
CA GLY A 23 13.33 -7.04 29.94
C GLY A 23 13.40 -5.96 28.86
N LYS A 24 14.50 -5.21 28.80
CA LYS A 24 14.74 -4.24 27.72
C LYS A 24 14.85 -4.88 26.34
N ALA A 25 15.52 -6.02 26.22
CA ALA A 25 15.65 -6.74 24.96
C ALA A 25 14.29 -7.19 24.43
N LEU A 26 13.44 -7.73 25.31
CA LEU A 26 12.06 -8.11 24.95
C LEU A 26 11.25 -6.90 24.48
N GLN A 27 11.30 -5.78 25.23
CA GLN A 27 10.64 -4.54 24.81
C GLN A 27 11.13 -4.01 23.46
N LEU A 28 12.41 -4.21 23.12
CA LEU A 28 12.94 -3.83 21.80
C LEU A 28 12.39 -4.73 20.70
N VAL A 29 12.23 -6.02 20.96
CA VAL A 29 11.61 -6.97 20.01
C VAL A 29 10.14 -6.62 19.79
N ASP A 30 9.38 -6.35 20.85
CA ASP A 30 7.97 -5.98 20.75
C ASP A 30 7.79 -4.69 19.92
N ARG A 31 8.60 -3.67 20.19
CA ARG A 31 8.59 -2.42 19.41
C ARG A 31 8.99 -2.63 17.95
N LEU A 32 9.89 -3.57 17.67
CA LEU A 32 10.29 -3.90 16.31
C LEU A 32 9.12 -4.56 15.57
N GLN A 33 8.41 -5.47 16.22
CA GLN A 33 7.22 -6.10 15.68
C GLN A 33 6.12 -5.07 15.36
N GLU A 34 5.79 -4.18 16.30
CA GLU A 34 4.80 -3.12 16.06
C GLU A 34 5.16 -2.24 14.86
N ARG A 35 6.44 -1.86 14.73
CA ARG A 35 6.92 -1.07 13.59
C ARG A 35 6.84 -1.84 12.29
N TYR A 36 7.13 -3.13 12.31
CA TYR A 36 7.02 -4.00 11.14
C TYR A 36 5.57 -4.09 10.67
N GLU A 37 4.62 -4.36 11.57
CA GLU A 37 3.18 -4.42 11.25
C GLU A 37 2.69 -3.08 10.68
N GLN A 38 3.10 -1.96 11.27
CA GLN A 38 2.80 -0.63 10.73
C GLN A 38 3.42 -0.40 9.35
N SER A 39 4.65 -0.88 9.12
CA SER A 39 5.35 -0.72 7.84
C SER A 39 4.68 -1.53 6.73
N VAL A 40 4.28 -2.78 7.02
CA VAL A 40 3.54 -3.63 6.09
C VAL A 40 2.19 -2.99 5.78
N GLY A 41 1.44 -2.57 6.81
CA GLY A 41 0.16 -1.88 6.60
C GLY A 41 0.29 -0.60 5.77
N ARG A 42 1.35 0.20 5.96
CA ARG A 42 1.61 1.41 5.14
C ARG A 42 2.00 1.10 3.70
N HIS A 43 2.81 0.06 3.51
CA HIS A 43 3.20 -0.39 2.18
C HIS A 43 1.96 -0.80 1.37
N ASP A 44 1.07 -1.55 1.99
CA ASP A 44 -0.14 -2.04 1.36
C ASP A 44 -1.21 -0.96 1.21
N ALA A 45 -1.28 0.00 2.14
CA ALA A 45 -2.20 1.14 2.05
C ALA A 45 -1.95 1.98 0.80
N THR A 46 -0.69 2.21 0.42
CA THR A 46 -0.36 2.97 -0.79
C THR A 46 -0.84 2.26 -2.05
N LEU A 47 -0.67 0.94 -2.12
CA LEU A 47 -1.14 0.13 -3.24
C LEU A 47 -2.67 0.10 -3.29
N ALA A 48 -3.32 -0.11 -2.15
CA ALA A 48 -4.77 -0.09 -2.02
C ALA A 48 -5.36 1.25 -2.45
N ASP A 49 -4.77 2.37 -2.02
CA ASP A 49 -5.20 3.72 -2.40
C ASP A 49 -5.07 3.95 -3.92
N ARG A 50 -4.00 3.45 -4.54
CA ARG A 50 -3.82 3.54 -5.99
C ARG A 50 -4.88 2.73 -6.74
N ILE A 51 -5.14 1.50 -6.30
CA ILE A 51 -6.17 0.64 -6.89
C ILE A 51 -7.55 1.28 -6.75
N GLU A 52 -7.88 1.80 -5.57
CA GLU A 52 -9.17 2.46 -5.32
C GLU A 52 -9.31 3.73 -6.17
N LYS A 53 -8.24 4.49 -6.36
CA LYS A 53 -8.25 5.65 -7.25
C LYS A 53 -8.53 5.25 -8.70
N ILE A 54 -7.89 4.19 -9.20
CA ILE A 54 -8.16 3.66 -10.55
C ILE A 54 -9.61 3.20 -10.66
N ARG A 55 -10.10 2.45 -9.67
CA ARG A 55 -11.49 1.96 -9.62
C ARG A 55 -12.48 3.13 -9.69
N ARG A 56 -12.23 4.22 -8.96
CA ARG A 56 -13.12 5.41 -8.96
C ARG A 56 -13.14 6.15 -10.28
N GLU A 57 -12.08 6.13 -11.06
CA GLU A 57 -12.04 6.78 -12.38
C GLU A 57 -12.66 5.89 -13.47
N LEU A 58 -12.45 4.57 -13.42
CA LEU A 58 -12.95 3.61 -14.44
C LEU A 58 -14.38 3.10 -14.15
N TYR A 59 -14.73 2.96 -12.87
CA TYR A 59 -16.03 2.45 -12.43
C TYR A 59 -16.65 3.32 -11.31
N PRO A 60 -16.82 4.63 -11.58
CA PRO A 60 -17.44 5.55 -10.63
C PRO A 60 -18.88 5.15 -10.32
N LEU A 61 -19.31 5.31 -9.07
CA LEU A 61 -20.69 5.07 -8.64
C LEU A 61 -21.24 3.69 -9.06
N GLU A 62 -20.38 2.67 -9.08
CA GLU A 62 -20.73 1.31 -9.49
C GLU A 62 -21.28 1.19 -10.92
N ALA A 63 -20.91 2.14 -11.78
CA ALA A 63 -21.25 2.14 -13.20
C ALA A 63 -19.99 2.37 -14.06
N PRO A 64 -19.98 1.91 -15.32
CA PRO A 64 -18.93 2.24 -16.26
C PRO A 64 -18.71 3.75 -16.36
N GLN A 65 -17.43 4.16 -16.44
CA GLN A 65 -16.99 5.55 -16.58
C GLN A 65 -17.83 6.36 -17.57
N GLU A 66 -18.07 5.83 -18.78
CA GLU A 66 -18.82 6.50 -19.85
C GLU A 66 -20.27 6.86 -19.50
N ARG A 67 -20.85 6.17 -18.50
CA ARG A 67 -22.22 6.44 -18.01
C ARG A 67 -22.27 7.53 -16.94
N VAL A 68 -21.11 7.91 -16.39
CA VAL A 68 -21.01 8.89 -15.29
C VAL A 68 -20.22 10.12 -15.73
N PHE A 69 -19.08 9.93 -16.39
CA PHE A 69 -18.22 10.99 -16.90
C PHE A 69 -18.36 11.13 -18.42
N GLY A 70 -18.95 12.24 -18.84
CA GLY A 70 -18.97 12.64 -20.25
C GLY A 70 -17.76 13.49 -20.65
N LEU A 71 -17.68 13.86 -21.92
CA LEU A 71 -16.61 14.69 -22.47
C LEU A 71 -16.35 15.98 -21.67
N VAL A 72 -17.42 16.66 -21.25
CA VAL A 72 -17.34 17.92 -20.49
C VAL A 72 -16.59 17.74 -19.16
N SER A 73 -16.77 16.61 -18.48
CA SER A 73 -16.06 16.31 -17.22
C SER A 73 -14.54 16.29 -17.41
N TYR A 74 -14.07 15.77 -18.54
CA TYR A 74 -12.64 15.74 -18.87
C TYR A 74 -12.12 17.09 -19.34
N LEU A 75 -12.90 17.83 -20.14
CA LEU A 75 -12.53 19.18 -20.56
C LEU A 75 -12.36 20.14 -19.38
N LEU A 76 -13.22 20.05 -18.35
CA LEU A 76 -13.09 20.87 -17.15
C LEU A 76 -11.87 20.47 -16.28
N ARG A 77 -11.52 19.19 -16.22
CA ARG A 77 -10.41 18.68 -15.38
C ARG A 77 -9.03 18.83 -16.03
N ILE A 78 -8.95 18.63 -17.34
CA ILE A 78 -7.68 18.51 -18.09
C ILE A 78 -7.47 19.72 -19.01
N GLY A 79 -8.55 20.39 -19.42
CA GLY A 79 -8.51 21.51 -20.34
C GLY A 79 -8.61 21.12 -21.82
N PRO A 80 -8.54 22.10 -22.73
CA PRO A 80 -8.87 21.91 -24.14
C PRO A 80 -7.94 20.93 -24.87
N SER A 81 -6.67 20.81 -24.42
CA SER A 81 -5.71 19.86 -25.02
C SER A 81 -6.09 18.38 -24.86
N PHE A 82 -7.09 18.07 -24.01
CA PHE A 82 -7.56 16.71 -23.81
C PHE A 82 -8.05 16.08 -25.11
N LEU A 83 -8.89 16.79 -25.86
CA LEU A 83 -9.51 16.21 -27.06
C LEU A 83 -8.45 15.91 -28.13
N ASP A 84 -7.50 16.82 -28.34
CA ASP A 84 -6.40 16.63 -29.29
C ASP A 84 -5.58 15.38 -28.96
N ARG A 85 -5.29 15.15 -27.67
CA ARG A 85 -4.57 13.97 -27.21
C ARG A 85 -5.35 12.68 -27.45
N VAL A 86 -6.65 12.66 -27.14
CA VAL A 86 -7.50 11.49 -27.38
C VAL A 86 -7.58 11.18 -28.87
N MET A 87 -7.84 12.18 -29.70
CA MET A 87 -7.93 12.01 -31.15
C MET A 87 -6.61 11.57 -31.80
N SER A 88 -5.46 11.88 -31.18
CA SER A 88 -4.16 11.42 -31.68
C SER A 88 -3.87 9.93 -31.46
N VAL A 89 -4.61 9.26 -30.56
CA VAL A 89 -4.36 7.86 -30.18
C VAL A 89 -5.54 6.93 -30.43
N VAL A 90 -6.76 7.46 -30.58
CA VAL A 90 -7.95 6.66 -30.86
C VAL A 90 -7.91 6.18 -32.31
N ASP A 91 -7.81 4.86 -32.48
CA ASP A 91 -8.11 4.19 -33.74
C ASP A 91 -9.51 3.55 -33.63
N PRO A 92 -10.51 4.06 -34.38
CA PRO A 92 -11.88 3.55 -34.32
C PRO A 92 -12.06 2.16 -34.93
N PHE A 93 -11.02 1.61 -35.57
CA PHE A 93 -11.04 0.28 -36.19
C PHE A 93 -10.12 -0.73 -35.47
N LEU A 94 -9.51 -0.35 -34.34
CA LEU A 94 -8.90 -1.32 -33.42
C LEU A 94 -10.00 -2.19 -32.80
N ASP A 95 -10.15 -3.40 -33.31
CA ASP A 95 -11.07 -4.42 -32.77
C ASP A 95 -10.49 -5.01 -31.48
N GLU A 96 -10.58 -4.25 -30.38
CA GLU A 96 -9.79 -4.49 -29.18
C GLU A 96 -10.55 -4.32 -27.86
N ALA A 97 -11.80 -4.81 -27.79
CA ALA A 97 -12.30 -5.31 -26.50
C ALA A 97 -11.34 -6.38 -25.89
N ALA A 98 -10.39 -6.89 -26.68
CA ALA A 98 -9.32 -7.81 -26.31
C ALA A 98 -8.09 -7.19 -25.60
N THR A 99 -7.84 -5.88 -25.66
CA THR A 99 -6.50 -5.34 -25.26
C THR A 99 -6.36 -5.04 -23.78
N MET A 100 -7.47 -4.80 -23.07
CA MET A 100 -7.44 -4.68 -21.60
C MET A 100 -7.03 -6.00 -20.91
N ASN A 101 -7.12 -7.15 -21.60
CA ASN A 101 -6.66 -8.46 -21.10
C ASN A 101 -5.18 -8.76 -21.39
N ARG A 102 -4.50 -8.01 -22.27
CA ARG A 102 -3.09 -8.29 -22.61
C ARG A 102 -2.08 -7.70 -21.62
N GLU A 103 -2.42 -6.61 -20.94
CA GLU A 103 -1.47 -5.95 -20.02
C GLU A 103 -1.61 -6.38 -18.54
N ILE A 104 -2.62 -7.18 -18.18
CA ILE A 104 -2.83 -7.70 -16.81
C ILE A 104 -2.17 -9.09 -16.60
N ARG A 105 -1.39 -9.58 -17.56
CA ARG A 105 -0.47 -10.72 -17.37
C ARG A 105 0.97 -10.23 -17.30
N LEU A 106 1.38 -9.75 -16.14
CA LEU A 106 2.77 -9.77 -15.67
C LEU A 106 2.78 -10.17 -14.19
#